data_AF-A0A1Y2C2Y4-F1
#
_entry.id   AF-A0A1Y2C2Y4-F1
#
_cell.length_a   1.000
_cell.length_b   1.000
_cell.length_c   1.000
_cell.angle_alpha   90.00
_cell.angle_beta   90.00
_cell.angle_gamma   90.00
#
_symmetry.space_group_name_H-M   'P 1'
#
loop_
_entity.id
_entity.type
_entity.pdbx_description
1 polymer ?
#
loop_
_entity_poly.entity_id
_entity_poly.type
_entity_poly.pdbx_seq_one_letter_code
_entity_poly.pdbx_strand_id
1 'polypeptide(L)'
;MDTITSDSIQRILGNNTIRVSFTATTIRVYQAYNAAIASSAVEHQSFSNAPGFKSTRMTWIKPSFCWMAYRSGFGFKDANQERVLAIDLDRRAFDRIVGGAVLSKDGSGACGGSDVVVQWDPERDVELKKVEDIRAIQIGLRGETAKEYADGVFIACITDVTHIFHAVHELVLSGHIQEAQALLPTESVYHISSYLIE
;
A
#
# COMPACT_ATOMS: atom_id res chain seq x y z
N MET A 1 7.05 24.41 2.77
CA MET A 1 6.41 23.43 1.88
C MET A 1 7.48 22.96 0.94
N ASP A 2 7.84 21.68 1.02
CA ASP A 2 8.91 21.12 0.20
C ASP A 2 8.35 20.81 -1.19
N THR A 3 8.88 21.48 -2.21
CA THR A 3 8.55 21.19 -3.60
C THR A 3 8.99 19.76 -3.94
N ILE A 4 8.11 18.97 -4.55
CA ILE A 4 8.48 17.65 -5.08
C ILE A 4 9.35 17.90 -6.31
N THR A 5 10.63 17.56 -6.22
CA THR A 5 11.57 17.71 -7.34
C THR A 5 11.84 16.35 -7.99
N SER A 6 12.21 16.37 -9.28
CA SER A 6 12.65 15.14 -9.96
C SER A 6 13.80 14.46 -9.21
N ASP A 7 14.68 15.24 -8.58
CA ASP A 7 15.79 14.72 -7.76
C ASP A 7 15.31 14.04 -6.47
N SER A 8 14.27 14.56 -5.80
CA SER A 8 13.71 13.92 -4.61
C SER A 8 13.04 12.60 -4.97
N ILE A 9 12.27 12.57 -6.06
CA ILE A 9 11.67 11.35 -6.61
C ILE A 9 12.77 10.34 -6.98
N GLN A 10 13.81 10.76 -7.71
CA GLN A 10 14.89 9.87 -8.14
C GLN A 10 15.64 9.25 -6.95
N ARG A 11 15.83 9.98 -5.84
CA ARG A 11 16.43 9.42 -4.62
C ARG A 11 15.58 8.33 -3.98
N ILE A 12 14.25 8.43 -4.07
CA ILE A 12 13.34 7.42 -3.51
C ILE A 12 13.26 6.20 -4.41
N LEU A 13 13.14 6.42 -5.73
CA LEU A 13 12.97 5.34 -6.69
C LEU A 13 14.27 4.58 -6.95
N GLY A 14 15.40 5.28 -7.07
CA GLY A 14 16.64 4.68 -7.55
C GLY A 14 16.44 4.06 -8.93
N ASN A 15 16.68 2.74 -9.04
CA ASN A 15 16.42 1.96 -10.25
C ASN A 15 15.05 1.24 -10.22
N ASN A 16 14.27 1.42 -9.15
CA ASN A 16 12.98 0.75 -8.99
C ASN A 16 11.85 1.52 -9.67
N THR A 17 10.75 0.82 -9.94
CA THR A 17 9.52 1.42 -10.46
C THR A 17 8.36 1.10 -9.52
N ILE A 18 7.47 2.07 -9.30
CA ILE A 18 6.24 1.82 -8.57
C ILE A 18 5.28 1.13 -9.53
N ARG A 19 4.86 -0.09 -9.19
CA ARG A 19 3.80 -0.81 -9.90
C ARG A 19 2.56 -0.82 -9.03
N VAL A 20 1.44 -0.39 -9.60
CA VAL A 20 0.20 -0.17 -8.84
C VAL A 20 -1.01 -0.15 -9.76
N SER A 21 -2.18 -0.47 -9.23
CA SER A 21 -3.46 -0.26 -9.89
C SER A 21 -3.96 1.16 -9.65
N PHE A 22 -4.24 1.90 -10.72
CA PHE A 22 -4.70 3.29 -10.64
C PHE A 22 -5.68 3.62 -11.75
N THR A 23 -6.49 4.65 -11.51
CA THR A 23 -7.42 5.26 -12.47
C THR A 23 -6.94 6.67 -12.83
N ALA A 24 -7.79 7.44 -13.52
CA ALA A 24 -7.52 8.87 -13.75
C ALA A 24 -7.40 9.66 -12.43
N THR A 25 -8.14 9.27 -11.39
CA THR A 25 -8.28 10.05 -10.14
C THR A 25 -7.81 9.32 -8.89
N THR A 26 -7.72 7.99 -8.90
CA THR A 26 -7.39 7.19 -7.73
C THR A 26 -6.22 6.25 -7.94
N ILE A 27 -5.59 5.85 -6.84
CA ILE A 27 -4.56 4.82 -6.80
C ILE A 27 -4.82 3.88 -5.63
N ARG A 28 -4.70 2.58 -5.89
CA ARG A 28 -5.02 1.55 -4.90
C ARG A 28 -3.79 1.15 -4.11
N VAL A 29 -3.97 1.08 -2.79
CA VAL A 29 -3.03 0.44 -1.88
C VAL A 29 -3.77 -0.55 -0.99
N TYR A 30 -3.03 -1.45 -0.35
CA TYR A 30 -3.60 -2.49 0.48
C TYR A 30 -3.05 -2.45 1.91
N GLN A 31 -3.91 -2.84 2.85
CA GLN A 31 -3.58 -3.13 4.24
C GLN A 31 -4.38 -4.33 4.73
N ALA A 32 -3.87 -5.01 5.77
CA ALA A 32 -4.59 -6.10 6.42
C ALA A 32 -4.80 -5.81 7.91
N TYR A 33 -5.97 -6.19 8.42
CA TYR A 33 -6.43 -5.91 9.77
C TYR A 33 -7.26 -7.06 10.34
N ASN A 34 -7.53 -7.02 11.66
CA ASN A 34 -8.59 -7.84 12.25
C ASN A 34 -9.98 -7.40 11.75
N ALA A 35 -10.99 -8.26 11.94
CA ALA A 35 -12.36 -8.01 11.51
C ALA A 35 -12.98 -6.72 12.08
N ALA A 36 -12.64 -6.34 13.32
CA ALA A 36 -13.22 -5.16 13.97
C ALA A 36 -12.75 -3.85 13.29
N ILE A 37 -11.45 -3.73 13.06
CA ILE A 37 -10.88 -2.57 12.33
C ILE A 37 -11.39 -2.56 10.89
N ALA A 38 -11.36 -3.71 10.21
CA ALA A 38 -11.77 -3.80 8.82
C ALA A 38 -13.24 -3.41 8.60
N SER A 39 -14.14 -3.95 9.42
CA SER A 39 -15.58 -3.65 9.31
C SER A 39 -15.86 -2.18 9.58
N SER A 40 -15.24 -1.62 10.64
CA SER A 40 -15.40 -0.19 10.95
C SER A 40 -14.83 0.70 9.84
N ALA A 41 -13.66 0.36 9.29
CA ALA A 41 -13.04 1.14 8.22
C ALA A 41 -13.87 1.14 6.94
N VAL A 42 -14.46 0.00 6.58
CA VAL A 42 -15.36 -0.09 5.41
C VAL A 42 -16.68 0.65 5.67
N GLU A 43 -17.25 0.56 6.87
CA GLU A 43 -18.49 1.26 7.20
C GLU A 43 -18.31 2.79 7.18
N HIS A 44 -17.21 3.28 7.75
CA HIS A 44 -16.99 4.71 7.95
C HIS A 44 -16.08 5.35 6.88
N GLN A 45 -15.55 4.55 5.96
CA GLN A 45 -14.59 4.96 4.93
C GLN A 45 -13.38 5.74 5.51
N SER A 46 -13.00 5.40 6.75
CA SER A 46 -11.93 6.04 7.52
C SER A 46 -11.50 5.12 8.67
N PHE A 47 -10.30 5.32 9.22
CA PHE A 47 -9.77 4.53 10.33
C PHE A 47 -9.91 5.23 11.70
N SER A 48 -10.33 6.50 11.77
CA SER A 48 -10.34 7.28 13.01
C SER A 48 -11.19 6.70 14.13
N ASN A 49 -12.27 6.00 13.76
CA ASN A 49 -13.18 5.37 14.72
C ASN A 49 -13.00 3.85 14.79
N ALA A 50 -11.99 3.30 14.09
CA ALA A 50 -11.78 1.86 14.03
C ALA A 50 -11.24 1.33 15.39
N PRO A 51 -11.94 0.36 16.03
CA PRO A 51 -11.55 -0.13 17.35
C PRO A 51 -10.13 -0.68 17.38
N GLY A 52 -9.26 -0.05 18.19
CA GLY A 52 -7.88 -0.50 18.36
C GLY A 52 -6.91 -0.04 17.27
N PHE A 53 -7.37 0.69 16.25
CA PHE A 53 -6.47 1.39 15.33
C PHE A 53 -5.72 2.50 16.07
N LYS A 54 -4.43 2.67 15.79
CA LYS A 54 -3.56 3.66 16.44
C LYS A 54 -2.81 4.47 15.39
N SER A 55 -3.33 5.65 15.07
CA SER A 55 -2.68 6.62 14.16
C SER A 55 -1.33 7.14 14.68
N THR A 56 -1.07 6.99 15.99
CA THR A 56 0.22 7.32 16.61
C THR A 56 1.35 6.35 16.28
N ARG A 57 1.03 5.17 15.71
CA ARG A 57 2.03 4.21 15.23
C ARG A 57 2.21 4.36 13.73
N MET A 58 3.40 3.99 13.26
CA MET A 58 3.66 3.85 11.83
C MET A 58 2.63 2.88 11.21
N THR A 59 1.94 3.33 10.16
CA THR A 59 1.04 2.49 9.37
C THR A 59 1.64 2.28 7.99
N TRP A 60 1.62 1.04 7.47
CA TRP A 60 2.28 0.68 6.22
C TRP A 60 1.26 0.34 5.15
N ILE A 61 1.25 1.11 4.06
CA ILE A 61 0.44 0.86 2.86
C ILE A 61 1.28 0.18 1.78
N LYS A 62 0.67 -0.73 1.01
CA LYS A 62 1.35 -1.53 -0.02
C LYS A 62 0.60 -1.42 -1.34
N PRO A 63 1.19 -0.83 -2.38
CA PRO A 63 0.58 -0.80 -3.71
C PRO A 63 0.43 -2.18 -4.36
N SER A 64 1.39 -3.10 -4.15
CA SER A 64 1.40 -4.43 -4.77
C SER A 64 0.48 -5.42 -4.05
N PHE A 65 -0.40 -6.05 -4.83
CA PHE A 65 -1.30 -7.13 -4.39
C PHE A 65 -0.51 -8.33 -3.88
N CYS A 66 0.45 -8.83 -4.67
CA CYS A 66 1.23 -10.01 -4.30
C CYS A 66 2.13 -9.75 -3.09
N TRP A 67 2.65 -8.52 -2.95
CA TRP A 67 3.36 -8.14 -1.74
C TRP A 67 2.44 -8.12 -0.51
N MET A 68 1.23 -7.57 -0.64
CA MET A 68 0.23 -7.65 0.43
C MET A 68 -0.15 -9.09 0.76
N ALA A 69 -0.37 -9.94 -0.25
CA ALA A 69 -0.70 -11.35 -0.09
C ALA A 69 0.41 -12.09 0.68
N TYR A 70 1.67 -11.88 0.30
CA TYR A 70 2.82 -12.44 1.02
C TYR A 70 2.88 -11.96 2.48
N ARG A 71 2.62 -10.67 2.73
CA ARG A 71 2.72 -10.10 4.08
C ARG A 71 1.62 -10.57 5.03
N SER A 72 0.42 -10.79 4.51
CA SER A 72 -0.77 -11.25 5.25
C SER A 72 -1.03 -12.75 5.14
N GLY A 73 -0.26 -13.50 4.34
CA GLY A 73 -0.57 -14.89 4.04
C GLY A 73 -1.96 -15.04 3.39
N PHE A 74 -2.29 -14.16 2.45
CA PHE A 74 -3.63 -14.04 1.84
C PHE A 74 -4.78 -13.72 2.83
N GLY A 75 -4.48 -13.30 4.06
CA GLY A 75 -5.48 -13.16 5.13
C GLY A 75 -5.48 -14.31 6.13
N PHE A 76 -4.60 -15.31 5.97
CA PHE A 76 -4.54 -16.48 6.86
C PHE A 76 -3.36 -16.46 7.84
N LYS A 77 -2.51 -15.43 7.83
CA LYS A 77 -1.27 -15.41 8.63
C LYS A 77 -1.51 -15.33 10.14
N ASP A 78 -2.37 -14.41 10.59
CA ASP A 78 -2.74 -14.25 11.99
C ASP A 78 -4.04 -13.44 12.11
N ALA A 79 -4.69 -13.52 13.28
CA ALA A 79 -5.99 -12.88 13.53
C ALA A 79 -5.97 -11.34 13.41
N ASN A 80 -4.82 -10.69 13.53
CA ASN A 80 -4.72 -9.24 13.32
C ASN A 80 -4.59 -8.84 11.85
N GLN A 81 -4.53 -9.80 10.92
CA GLN A 81 -4.39 -9.58 9.49
C GLN A 81 -5.37 -10.45 8.69
N GLU A 82 -6.53 -10.76 9.27
CA GLU A 82 -7.51 -11.69 8.68
C GLU A 82 -8.40 -11.06 7.59
N ARG A 83 -8.44 -9.73 7.51
CA ARG A 83 -9.18 -8.99 6.49
C ARG A 83 -8.23 -8.12 5.69
N VAL A 84 -8.30 -8.20 4.36
CA VAL A 84 -7.50 -7.38 3.45
C VAL A 84 -8.38 -6.31 2.84
N LEU A 85 -7.98 -5.06 3.03
CA LEU A 85 -8.68 -3.88 2.51
C LEU A 85 -7.92 -3.35 1.29
N ALA A 86 -8.68 -3.02 0.25
CA ALA A 86 -8.26 -2.15 -0.83
C ALA A 86 -8.64 -0.71 -0.47
N ILE A 87 -7.65 0.17 -0.38
CA ILE A 87 -7.82 1.59 -0.09
C ILE A 87 -7.46 2.37 -1.34
N ASP A 88 -8.47 2.99 -1.95
CA ASP A 88 -8.29 3.87 -3.10
C ASP A 88 -8.06 5.30 -2.59
N LEU A 89 -6.85 5.81 -2.83
CA LEU A 89 -6.43 7.15 -2.45
C LEU A 89 -6.59 8.12 -3.61
N ASP A 90 -6.84 9.40 -3.32
CA ASP A 90 -6.68 10.45 -4.32
C ASP A 90 -5.25 10.41 -4.89
N ARG A 91 -5.16 10.39 -6.22
CA ARG A 91 -3.89 10.22 -6.93
C ARG A 91 -2.90 11.36 -6.65
N ARG A 92 -3.38 12.60 -6.51
CA ARG A 92 -2.53 13.76 -6.17
C ARG A 92 -2.03 13.65 -4.73
N ALA A 93 -2.85 13.12 -3.82
CA ALA A 93 -2.42 12.85 -2.46
C ALA A 93 -1.29 11.80 -2.42
N PHE A 94 -1.40 10.72 -3.20
CA PHE A 94 -0.32 9.73 -3.32
C PHE A 94 0.96 10.34 -3.87
N ASP A 95 0.88 11.17 -4.92
CA ASP A 95 2.04 11.89 -5.45
C ASP A 95 2.73 12.74 -4.37
N ARG A 96 1.94 13.45 -3.55
CA ARG A 96 2.46 14.24 -2.40
C ARG A 96 3.11 13.37 -1.32
N ILE A 97 2.45 12.28 -0.94
CA ILE A 97 2.94 11.34 0.09
C ILE A 97 4.29 10.77 -0.34
N VAL A 98 4.39 10.23 -1.55
CA VAL A 98 5.64 9.66 -2.03
C VAL A 98 6.67 10.75 -2.30
N GLY A 99 6.29 11.90 -2.86
CA GLY A 99 7.20 13.01 -3.13
C GLY A 99 7.87 13.62 -1.91
N GLY A 100 7.21 13.56 -0.74
CA GLY A 100 7.77 13.97 0.56
C GLY A 100 8.47 12.86 1.36
N ALA A 101 8.57 11.66 0.80
CA ALA A 101 9.10 10.51 1.49
C ALA A 101 10.63 10.52 1.60
N VAL A 102 11.14 9.78 2.57
CA VAL A 102 12.57 9.45 2.68
C VAL A 102 12.79 7.95 2.54
N LEU A 103 13.87 7.56 1.87
CA LEU A 103 14.24 6.16 1.75
C LEU A 103 14.76 5.65 3.10
N SER A 104 14.19 4.53 3.58
CA SER A 104 14.63 3.85 4.80
C SER A 104 16.02 3.26 4.61
N LYS A 105 17.04 3.82 5.28
CA LYS A 105 18.44 3.37 5.14
C LYS A 105 18.70 1.96 5.71
N ASP A 106 18.03 1.59 6.81
CA ASP A 106 18.36 0.36 7.57
C ASP A 106 17.13 -0.52 7.86
N GLY A 107 16.04 -0.38 7.11
CA GLY A 107 14.78 -1.09 7.39
C GLY A 107 14.06 -0.68 8.71
N SER A 108 14.67 0.18 9.52
CA SER A 108 14.20 0.57 10.86
C SER A 108 13.04 1.58 10.87
N GLY A 109 12.68 2.16 9.71
CA GLY A 109 11.69 3.24 9.64
C GLY A 109 12.16 4.57 10.27
N ALA A 110 13.39 4.63 10.78
CA ALA A 110 13.98 5.80 11.40
C ALA A 110 14.87 6.52 10.38
N CYS A 111 14.30 7.46 9.63
CA CYS A 111 15.06 8.35 8.75
C CYS A 111 14.41 9.73 8.79
N GLY A 112 15.18 10.76 9.18
CA GLY A 112 14.86 12.18 9.02
C GLY A 112 13.56 12.66 9.67
N GLY A 113 13.34 13.97 9.70
CA GLY A 113 12.09 14.56 10.20
C GLY A 113 10.86 14.39 9.29
N SER A 114 10.85 13.42 8.36
CA SER A 114 9.72 13.21 7.44
C SER A 114 8.66 12.28 8.03
N ASP A 115 7.40 12.57 7.78
CA ASP A 115 6.26 11.74 8.17
C ASP A 115 6.04 10.54 7.23
N VAL A 116 6.79 10.44 6.14
CA VAL A 116 6.68 9.35 5.17
C VAL A 116 8.02 8.66 4.94
N VAL A 117 8.03 7.33 5.05
CA VAL A 117 9.22 6.50 4.85
C VAL A 117 8.94 5.45 3.79
N VAL A 118 9.86 5.28 2.84
CA VAL A 118 9.75 4.26 1.79
C VAL A 118 10.73 3.12 2.03
N GLN A 119 10.25 1.89 1.81
CA GLN A 119 11.02 0.67 1.76
C GLN A 119 10.77 -0.05 0.43
N TRP A 120 11.83 -0.60 -0.14
CA TRP A 120 11.75 -1.46 -1.32
C TRP A 120 12.06 -2.88 -0.88
N ASP A 121 11.10 -3.78 -1.04
CA ASP A 121 11.19 -5.20 -0.70
C ASP A 121 11.22 -6.07 -1.97
N PRO A 122 11.71 -7.32 -1.94
CA PRO A 122 11.65 -8.16 -3.14
C PRO A 122 10.19 -8.42 -3.50
N GLU A 123 9.82 -8.24 -4.77
CA GLU A 123 8.45 -8.49 -5.24
C GLU A 123 8.11 -9.99 -5.23
N ARG A 124 6.83 -10.29 -5.35
CA ARG A 124 6.27 -11.65 -5.40
C ARG A 124 5.41 -11.85 -6.63
N ASP A 125 5.46 -13.06 -7.18
CA ASP A 125 4.47 -13.50 -8.17
C ASP A 125 3.20 -14.03 -7.48
N VAL A 126 2.24 -14.49 -8.28
CA VAL A 126 0.96 -15.03 -7.79
C VAL A 126 1.14 -16.26 -6.89
N GLU A 127 2.22 -17.03 -7.08
CA GLU A 127 2.58 -18.19 -6.28
C GLU A 127 3.41 -17.80 -5.03
N LEU A 128 3.59 -16.50 -4.80
CA LEU A 128 4.44 -15.92 -3.75
C LEU A 128 5.92 -16.33 -3.86
N LYS A 129 6.40 -16.65 -5.06
CA LYS A 129 7.84 -16.80 -5.33
C LYS A 129 8.45 -15.42 -5.55
N LYS A 130 9.72 -15.27 -5.19
CA LYS A 130 10.47 -14.04 -5.41
C LYS A 130 10.60 -13.77 -6.91
N VAL A 131 10.24 -12.57 -7.34
CA VAL A 131 10.52 -12.11 -8.71
C VAL A 131 11.90 -11.47 -8.72
N GLU A 132 12.79 -11.97 -9.56
CA GLU A 132 14.14 -11.42 -9.67
C GLU A 132 14.11 -10.02 -10.29
N ASP A 133 14.99 -9.15 -9.80
CA ASP A 133 15.16 -7.76 -10.24
C ASP A 133 13.93 -6.84 -10.15
N ILE A 134 12.81 -7.30 -9.57
CA ILE A 134 11.62 -6.48 -9.30
C ILE A 134 11.46 -6.26 -7.81
N ARG A 135 11.16 -5.02 -7.43
CA ARG A 135 10.94 -4.61 -6.03
C ARG A 135 9.53 -4.08 -5.84
N ALA A 136 8.89 -4.49 -4.75
CA ALA A 136 7.64 -3.93 -4.26
C ALA A 136 7.94 -2.74 -3.35
N ILE A 137 7.24 -1.62 -3.56
CA ILE A 137 7.31 -0.49 -2.63
C ILE A 137 6.39 -0.75 -1.43
N GLN A 138 6.85 -0.36 -0.25
CA GLN A 138 6.05 -0.27 0.96
C GLN A 138 6.27 1.11 1.59
N ILE A 139 5.16 1.79 1.90
CA ILE A 139 5.16 3.20 2.29
C ILE A 139 4.64 3.30 3.73
N GLY A 140 5.49 3.77 4.62
CA GLY A 140 5.20 3.97 6.04
C GLY A 140 4.76 5.39 6.28
N LEU A 141 3.60 5.57 6.90
CA LEU A 141 3.05 6.85 7.30
C LEU A 141 3.13 6.97 8.83
N ARG A 142 3.59 8.12 9.32
CA ARG A 142 3.58 8.51 10.75
C ARG A 142 3.17 9.98 10.89
N GLY A 143 3.17 10.48 12.13
CA GLY A 143 2.94 11.91 12.39
C GLY A 143 1.61 12.41 11.84
N GLU A 144 1.62 13.58 11.20
CA GLU A 144 0.41 14.19 10.66
C GLU A 144 -0.12 13.41 9.45
N THR A 145 0.75 12.90 8.58
CA THR A 145 0.32 12.11 7.42
C THR A 145 -0.45 10.84 7.82
N ALA A 146 -0.04 10.16 8.89
CA ALA A 146 -0.78 9.00 9.41
C ALA A 146 -2.14 9.38 9.99
N LYS A 147 -2.24 10.57 10.58
CA LYS A 147 -3.49 11.10 11.12
C LYS A 147 -4.46 11.50 10.00
N GLU A 148 -4.00 12.26 9.00
CA GLU A 148 -4.80 12.60 7.82
C GLU A 148 -5.27 11.35 7.07
N TYR A 149 -4.40 10.34 6.94
CA TYR A 149 -4.77 9.03 6.40
C TYR A 149 -5.88 8.36 7.22
N ALA A 150 -5.73 8.33 8.54
CA ALA A 150 -6.72 7.72 9.42
C ALA A 150 -8.07 8.46 9.36
N ASP A 151 -8.04 9.78 9.29
CA ASP A 151 -9.21 10.67 9.17
C ASP A 151 -9.87 10.61 7.78
N GLY A 152 -9.32 9.83 6.85
CA GLY A 152 -9.90 9.63 5.52
C GLY A 152 -9.79 10.85 4.61
N VAL A 153 -8.94 11.83 4.95
CA VAL A 153 -8.83 13.13 4.26
C VAL A 153 -8.66 12.99 2.75
N PHE A 154 -7.92 11.97 2.31
CA PHE A 154 -7.64 11.69 0.91
C PHE A 154 -7.99 10.24 0.50
N ILE A 155 -8.81 9.55 1.30
CA ILE A 155 -9.35 8.24 0.96
C ILE A 155 -10.62 8.44 0.16
N ALA A 156 -10.63 7.94 -1.08
CA ALA A 156 -11.82 7.95 -1.94
C ALA A 156 -12.73 6.76 -1.65
N CYS A 157 -12.15 5.58 -1.37
CA CYS A 157 -12.92 4.39 -1.02
C CYS A 157 -12.08 3.37 -0.24
N ILE A 158 -12.71 2.67 0.70
CA ILE A 158 -12.21 1.47 1.37
C ILE A 158 -13.14 0.31 1.03
N THR A 159 -12.60 -0.72 0.38
CA THR A 159 -13.34 -1.93 0.01
C THR A 159 -12.70 -3.15 0.67
N ASP A 160 -13.51 -4.00 1.28
CA ASP A 160 -13.06 -5.32 1.72
C ASP A 160 -12.90 -6.25 0.51
N VAL A 161 -11.66 -6.68 0.27
CA VAL A 161 -11.30 -7.55 -0.85
C VAL A 161 -10.79 -8.90 -0.37
N THR A 162 -11.04 -9.28 0.89
CA THR A 162 -10.58 -10.55 1.47
C THR A 162 -10.95 -11.75 0.62
N HIS A 163 -12.17 -11.77 0.09
CA HIS A 163 -12.65 -12.85 -0.77
C HIS A 163 -11.82 -13.05 -2.04
N ILE A 164 -11.25 -11.98 -2.61
CA ILE A 164 -10.37 -12.05 -3.78
C ILE A 164 -9.03 -12.68 -3.40
N PHE A 165 -8.45 -12.28 -2.25
CA PHE A 165 -7.21 -12.87 -1.75
C PHE A 165 -7.38 -14.37 -1.44
N HIS A 166 -8.52 -14.76 -0.85
CA HIS A 166 -8.84 -16.17 -0.60
C HIS A 166 -9.03 -16.95 -1.91
N ALA A 167 -9.76 -16.40 -2.88
CA ALA A 167 -9.96 -17.06 -4.18
C ALA A 167 -8.63 -17.28 -4.93
N VAL A 168 -7.75 -16.28 -4.94
CA VAL A 168 -6.40 -16.42 -5.52
C VAL A 168 -5.61 -17.52 -4.80
N HIS A 169 -5.65 -17.53 -3.47
CA HIS A 169 -4.96 -18.55 -2.67
C HIS A 169 -5.46 -19.97 -3.00
N GLU A 170 -6.77 -20.18 -3.07
CA GLU A 170 -7.39 -21.46 -3.40
C GLU A 170 -7.03 -21.94 -4.82
N LEU A 171 -7.04 -21.03 -5.80
CA LEU A 171 -6.63 -21.34 -7.18
C LEU A 171 -5.15 -21.74 -7.25
N VAL A 172 -4.27 -21.03 -6.54
CA VAL A 172 -2.84 -21.37 -6.46
C VAL A 172 -2.63 -22.74 -5.82
N LEU A 173 -3.29 -23.04 -4.70
CA LEU A 173 -3.22 -24.35 -4.05
C LEU A 173 -3.72 -25.49 -4.95
N SER A 174 -4.69 -25.19 -5.81
CA SER A 174 -5.28 -26.15 -6.75
C SER A 174 -4.51 -26.24 -8.08
N GLY A 175 -3.43 -25.48 -8.26
CA GLY A 175 -2.61 -25.49 -9.48
C GLY A 175 -3.20 -24.69 -10.65
N HIS A 176 -4.29 -23.95 -10.46
CA HIS A 176 -4.95 -23.14 -11.50
C HIS A 176 -4.31 -21.75 -11.61
N ILE A 177 -3.02 -21.71 -11.96
CA ILE A 177 -2.20 -20.48 -11.90
C ILE A 177 -2.71 -19.39 -12.84
N GLN A 178 -3.16 -19.74 -14.05
CA GLN A 178 -3.66 -18.75 -15.01
C GLN A 178 -4.95 -18.08 -14.52
N GLU A 179 -5.83 -18.85 -13.88
CA GLU A 179 -7.07 -18.32 -13.28
C GLU A 179 -6.75 -17.43 -12.08
N ALA A 180 -5.79 -17.82 -11.24
CA ALA A 180 -5.31 -17.00 -10.15
C ALA A 180 -4.77 -15.65 -10.66
N GLN A 181 -3.95 -15.66 -11.72
CA GLN A 181 -3.42 -14.45 -12.37
C GLN A 181 -4.53 -13.55 -12.93
N ALA A 182 -5.60 -14.14 -13.47
CA ALA A 182 -6.71 -13.38 -14.03
C ALA A 182 -7.52 -12.60 -12.97
N LEU A 183 -7.45 -13.01 -11.69
CA LEU A 183 -8.08 -12.30 -10.58
C LEU A 183 -7.23 -11.15 -10.02
N LEU A 184 -5.94 -11.08 -10.36
CA LEU A 184 -5.08 -10.01 -9.88
C LEU A 184 -5.49 -8.66 -10.50
N PRO A 185 -5.36 -7.56 -9.74
CA PRO A 185 -5.50 -6.23 -10.30
C PRO A 185 -4.42 -5.98 -11.37
N THR A 186 -4.75 -5.16 -12.38
CA THR A 186 -3.75 -4.74 -13.36
C THR A 186 -2.83 -3.67 -12.76
N GLU A 187 -1.63 -4.08 -12.37
CA GLU A 187 -0.61 -3.18 -11.79
C GLU A 187 0.40 -2.73 -12.86
N SER A 188 0.33 -1.44 -13.20
CA SER A 188 1.16 -0.80 -14.22
C SER A 188 2.20 0.11 -13.58
N VAL A 189 3.27 0.40 -14.34
CA VAL A 189 4.28 1.38 -13.90
C VAL A 189 3.61 2.73 -13.72
N TYR A 190 3.81 3.32 -12.54
CA TYR A 190 3.27 4.60 -12.15
C TYR A 190 4.36 5.66 -12.10
N HIS A 191 4.12 6.76 -12.79
CA HIS A 191 5.00 7.93 -12.78
C HIS A 191 4.41 8.98 -11.83
N ILE A 192 5.18 9.34 -10.81
CA ILE A 192 4.83 10.42 -9.89
C ILE A 192 4.87 11.73 -10.66
N SER A 193 3.78 12.49 -10.59
CA SER A 193 3.76 13.80 -11.23
C SER A 193 4.57 14.79 -10.41
N SER A 194 5.56 15.43 -11.02
CA SER A 194 6.25 16.57 -10.44
C SER A 194 5.35 17.80 -10.55
N TYR A 195 4.51 18.04 -9.55
CA TYR A 195 3.82 19.32 -9.43
C TYR A 195 4.68 20.28 -8.59
N LEU A 196 4.95 21.48 -9.12
CA LEU A 196 5.19 22.65 -8.30
C LEU A 196 3.90 22.87 -7.51
N ILE A 197 3.90 22.62 -6.21
CA ILE A 197 2.83 23.13 -5.35
C ILE A 197 3.11 24.63 -5.26
N GLU A 198 2.41 25.42 -6.08
CA GLU A 198 2.27 26.87 -5.89
C GLU A 198 1.47 27.17 -4.63
#